data_AF-A0A7K9GDM0-F1
#
_entry.id   AF-A0A7K9GDM0-F1
#
_cell.length_a   1.000
_cell.length_b   1.000
_cell.length_c   1.000
_cell.angle_alpha   90.00
_cell.angle_beta   90.00
_cell.angle_gamma   90.00
#
_symmetry.space_group_name_H-M   'P 1'
#
loop_
_entity.id
_entity.type
_entity.pdbx_description
1 polymer ?
#
loop_
_entity_poly.entity_id
_entity_poly.type
_entity_poly.pdbx_seq_one_letter_code
_entity_poly.pdbx_strand_id
1 'polypeptide(L)' 'PWQVPMAFEDVAVLLSRAEWDALTAGQRELYRDVVSDTYELLTSLGYPGPKPDILHRLERGEEPWI' A
#
# COMPACT_ATOMS: atom_id res chain seq x y z
N PRO A 1 12.13 -6.26 -25.56
CA PRO A 1 12.19 -5.45 -24.32
C PRO A 1 11.82 -6.31 -23.11
N TRP A 2 12.76 -6.50 -22.17
CA TRP A 2 12.47 -7.13 -20.90
C TRP A 2 11.72 -6.10 -20.04
N GLN A 3 10.42 -6.29 -19.86
CA GLN A 3 9.69 -5.52 -18.86
C GLN A 3 10.09 -6.11 -17.51
N VAL A 4 10.84 -5.36 -16.70
CA VAL A 4 11.08 -5.73 -15.31
C VAL A 4 9.70 -5.71 -14.63
N PRO A 5 9.24 -6.82 -14.02
CA PRO A 5 7.98 -6.83 -13.30
C PRO A 5 8.08 -5.82 -12.16
N MET A 6 7.25 -4.78 -12.16
CA MET A 6 7.13 -3.91 -10.99
C MET A 6 6.22 -4.58 -9.97
N ALA A 7 6.71 -4.71 -8.74
CA ALA A 7 5.93 -5.15 -7.60
C ALA A 7 5.26 -3.96 -6.91
N PHE A 8 4.24 -4.23 -6.10
CA PHE A 8 3.59 -3.18 -5.32
C PHE A 8 4.57 -2.52 -4.33
N GLU A 9 5.45 -3.34 -3.76
CA GLU A 9 6.49 -2.95 -2.79
C GLU A 9 7.55 -2.02 -3.39
N ASP A 10 7.70 -1.98 -4.71
CA ASP A 10 8.66 -1.07 -5.38
C ASP A 10 8.17 0.38 -5.40
N VAL A 11 6.86 0.60 -5.23
CA VAL A 11 6.23 1.93 -5.37
C VAL A 11 5.45 2.37 -4.13
N ALA A 12 5.09 1.45 -3.25
CA ALA A 12 4.34 1.75 -2.03
C ALA A 12 5.27 1.96 -0.83
N VAL A 13 4.91 2.92 0.03
CA VAL A 13 5.56 3.09 1.33
C VAL A 13 4.92 2.11 2.31
N LEU A 14 5.72 1.21 2.88
CA LEU A 14 5.31 0.29 3.93
C LEU A 14 5.85 0.78 5.26
N LEU A 15 4.96 0.94 6.25
CA LEU A 15 5.32 1.44 7.58
C LEU A 15 5.49 0.28 8.54
N SER A 16 6.56 0.29 9.32
CA SER A 16 6.67 -0.56 10.51
C SER A 16 5.67 -0.14 11.59
N ARG A 17 5.47 -1.02 12.60
CA ARG A 17 4.63 -0.68 13.77
C ARG A 17 5.03 0.65 14.41
N ALA A 18 6.33 0.88 14.60
CA ALA A 18 6.84 2.07 15.27
C ALA A 18 6.57 3.35 14.47
N GLU A 19 6.73 3.30 13.14
CA GLU A 19 6.45 4.43 12.26
C GLU A 19 4.94 4.73 12.19
N TRP A 20 4.11 3.69 12.14
CA TRP A 20 2.65 3.83 12.22
C TRP A 20 2.20 4.48 13.52
N ASP A 21 2.77 4.06 14.64
CA ASP A 21 2.46 4.61 15.97
C ASP A 21 2.90 6.09 16.12
N ALA A 22 3.89 6.52 15.34
CA ALA A 22 4.33 7.93 15.28
C ALA A 22 3.41 8.83 14.42
N LEU A 23 2.53 8.26 13.59
CA LEU A 23 1.63 9.03 12.75
C LEU A 23 0.45 9.63 13.54
N THR A 24 0.14 10.88 13.24
CA THR A 24 -1.13 11.51 13.64
C THR A 24 -2.31 10.86 12.92
N ALA A 25 -3.53 11.05 13.44
CA ALA A 25 -4.75 10.52 12.82
C ALA A 25 -4.89 10.94 11.34
N GLY A 26 -4.60 12.20 11.00
CA GLY A 26 -4.67 12.69 9.62
C GLY A 26 -3.59 12.09 8.72
N GLN A 27 -2.39 11.83 9.24
CA GLN A 27 -1.35 11.14 8.47
C GLN A 27 -1.69 9.67 8.24
N ARG A 28 -2.33 9.01 9.22
CA ARG A 28 -2.83 7.64 9.07
C ARG A 28 -3.91 7.59 7.99
N GLU A 29 -4.83 8.54 7.95
CA GLU A 29 -5.85 8.63 6.89
C GLU A 29 -5.20 8.81 5.51
N LEU A 30 -4.32 9.81 5.36
CA LEU A 30 -3.58 10.03 4.12
C LEU A 30 -2.79 8.80 3.68
N TYR A 31 -2.18 8.07 4.61
CA TYR A 31 -1.48 6.83 4.30
C TYR A 31 -2.41 5.78 3.68
N ARG A 32 -3.61 5.58 4.25
CA ARG A 32 -4.59 4.62 3.73
C ARG A 32 -5.02 4.98 2.30
N ASP A 33 -5.26 6.25 2.05
CA ASP A 33 -5.63 6.75 0.73
C ASP A 33 -4.50 6.50 -0.29
N VAL A 34 -3.28 6.93 0.05
CA VAL A 34 -2.11 6.78 -0.84
C VAL A 34 -1.82 5.31 -1.17
N VAL A 35 -1.91 4.40 -0.18
CA VAL A 35 -1.69 2.96 -0.40
C VAL A 35 -2.78 2.36 -1.32
N SER A 36 -4.02 2.80 -1.16
CA SER A 36 -5.15 2.34 -2.00
C SER A 36 -5.00 2.86 -3.44
N ASP A 37 -4.76 4.17 -3.59
CA ASP A 37 -4.56 4.82 -4.89
C ASP A 37 -3.36 4.24 -5.65
N THR A 38 -2.29 3.90 -4.94
CA THR A 38 -1.10 3.26 -5.54
C THR A 38 -1.47 1.90 -6.14
N TYR A 39 -2.28 1.10 -5.46
CA TYR A 39 -2.71 -0.20 -5.97
C TYR A 39 -3.65 -0.04 -7.18
N GLU A 40 -4.57 0.91 -7.12
CA GLU A 40 -5.46 1.21 -8.25
C GLU A 40 -4.66 1.66 -9.48
N LEU A 41 -3.67 2.53 -9.29
CA LEU A 41 -2.75 2.94 -10.35
C LEU A 41 -1.99 1.76 -10.95
N LEU A 42 -1.40 0.88 -10.12
CA LEU A 42 -0.71 -0.31 -10.61
C LEU A 42 -1.66 -1.24 -11.37
N THR A 43 -2.86 -1.47 -10.86
CA THR A 43 -3.89 -2.27 -11.53
C THR A 43 -4.25 -1.67 -12.89
N SER A 44 -4.38 -0.34 -12.98
CA SER A 44 -4.62 0.37 -14.25
C SER A 44 -3.49 0.20 -15.28
N LEU A 45 -2.26 -0.03 -14.80
CA LEU A 45 -1.07 -0.27 -15.62
C LEU A 45 -0.88 -1.77 -15.96
N GLY A 46 -1.84 -2.63 -15.61
CA GLY A 46 -1.82 -4.06 -15.91
C GLY A 46 -1.00 -4.89 -14.93
N TYR A 47 -0.91 -4.45 -13.66
CA TYR A 47 -0.23 -5.20 -12.60
C TYR A 47 -0.75 -6.65 -12.49
N PRO A 48 0.11 -7.66 -12.70
CA PRO A 48 -0.30 -9.06 -12.72
C PRO A 48 -0.21 -9.73 -11.33
N GLY A 49 0.30 -9.03 -10.32
CA GLY A 49 0.54 -9.59 -9.00
C GLY A 49 -0.74 -9.69 -8.16
N PRO A 50 -0.72 -10.49 -7.08
CA PRO A 50 -1.85 -10.58 -6.16
C PRO A 50 -2.03 -9.25 -5.43
N LYS A 51 -3.23 -9.05 -4.88
CA LYS A 51 -3.51 -7.93 -4.00
C LYS A 51 -2.68 -8.04 -2.71
N PRO A 52 -1.88 -7.02 -2.35
CA PRO A 52 -1.09 -7.00 -1.12
C PRO A 52 -1.90 -7.24 0.17
N ASP A 53 -1.30 -7.90 1.16
CA ASP A 53 -1.90 -8.13 2.48
C ASP A 53 -2.27 -6.83 3.20
N ILE A 54 -1.47 -5.78 3.00
CA ILE A 54 -1.73 -4.46 3.59
C ILE A 54 -3.08 -3.88 3.15
N LEU A 55 -3.50 -4.10 1.90
CA LEU A 55 -4.81 -3.66 1.41
C LEU A 55 -5.94 -4.48 2.02
N HIS A 56 -5.76 -5.79 2.20
CA HIS A 56 -6.77 -6.62 2.88
C HIS A 56 -7.02 -6.13 4.31
N ARG A 57 -5.97 -5.67 5.00
CA ARG A 57 -6.08 -5.09 6.35
C ARG A 57 -6.82 -3.76 6.33
N LEU A 58 -6.53 -2.90 5.35
CA LEU A 58 -7.26 -1.65 5.15
C LEU A 58 -8.76 -1.89 4.95
N GLU A 59 -9.14 -2.86 4.12
CA GLU A 59 -10.55 -3.20 3.87
C GLU A 59 -11.28 -3.73 5.09
N ARG A 60 -10.56 -4.36 6.02
CA ARG A 60 -11.08 -4.87 7.29
C ARG A 60 -11.11 -3.80 8.38
N GLY A 61 -10.63 -2.58 8.10
CA GLY A 61 -10.48 -1.50 9.07
C GLY A 61 -9.36 -1.75 10.09
N GLU A 62 -8.46 -2.68 9.82
CA GLU A 62 -7.31 -2.98 10.65
C GLU A 62 -6.21 -1.94 10.40
N GLU A 63 -5.26 -1.82 11.32
CA GLU A 63 -4.11 -0.96 11.07
C GLU A 63 -3.23 -1.63 9.95
N PRO A 64 -2.56 -0.86 9.07
CA PRO A 64 -1.79 -1.37 7.93
C PRO A 64 -0.26 -1.24 8.12
N TRP A 65 0.31 -1.93 9.11
CA TRP A 65 1.76 -1.85 9.41
C TRP A 65 2.44 -3.20 9.24
N ILE A 66 3.65 -3.25 8.69
CA ILE A 66 4.45 -4.49 8.54
C ILE A 66 5.08 -4.93 9.85
#